data_AF-A0A7C6N2J9-F1
#
_entry.id   AF-A0A7C6N2J9-F1
#
_cell.length_a   1.000
_cell.length_b   1.000
_cell.length_c   1.000
_cell.angle_alpha   90.00
_cell.angle_beta   90.00
_cell.angle_gamma   90.00
#
_symmetry.space_group_name_H-M   'P 1'
#
loop_
_entity.id
_entity.type
_entity.pdbx_description
1 polymer ?
#
loop_
_entity_poly.entity_id
_entity_poly.type
_entity_poly.pdbx_seq_one_letter_code
_entity_poly.pdbx_strand_id
1 'polypeptide(L)'
;MSMKTWAEREIEIVCKRERADSKVEDGDWAYACARYESALKAYKSLIEDGHSGFSIRLTKQILNRLIDGKPLTPIEDTDDIWSDISEYLPEEGRRSYQCKRMSSLFKYVYADGTVEYKDIDRYYCIDINNTEVTYYSGLVQRIIDEMFPITMPYFPGKPIKVYCENFLTDRKNGDFDTVGIFYAIKPDGEKIEINRFFKESEDGWDEIDEVEYNERK
;
A
#
# COMPACT_ATOMS: atom_id res chain seq x y z
N MET A 1 -22.05 23.95 -24.44
CA MET A 1 -22.11 23.39 -23.07
C MET A 1 -20.73 23.60 -22.46
N SER A 2 -20.61 24.29 -21.32
CA SER A 2 -19.31 24.48 -20.66
C SER A 2 -18.92 23.19 -19.91
N MET A 3 -17.63 22.99 -19.65
CA MET A 3 -17.17 21.82 -18.87
C MET A 3 -17.82 21.76 -17.48
N LYS A 4 -18.08 22.92 -16.86
CA LYS A 4 -18.81 23.03 -15.58
C LYS A 4 -20.25 22.50 -15.70
N THR A 5 -20.99 22.94 -16.73
CA THR A 5 -22.38 22.48 -16.94
C THR A 5 -22.49 21.01 -17.31
N TRP A 6 -21.48 20.46 -17.99
CA TRP A 6 -21.42 19.03 -18.30
C TRP A 6 -21.19 18.21 -17.02
N ALA A 7 -20.20 18.57 -16.20
CA ALA A 7 -19.90 17.87 -14.97
C ALA A 7 -21.07 17.90 -13.97
N GLU A 8 -21.76 19.04 -13.84
CA GLU A 8 -22.99 19.14 -13.03
C GLU A 8 -24.07 18.14 -13.50
N ARG A 9 -24.24 18.00 -14.81
CA ARG A 9 -25.23 17.08 -15.39
C ARG A 9 -24.89 15.61 -15.18
N GLU A 10 -23.63 15.22 -15.31
CA GLU A 10 -23.19 13.84 -15.03
C GLU A 10 -23.48 13.44 -13.57
N ILE A 11 -23.25 14.37 -12.64
CA ILE A 11 -23.51 14.16 -11.22
C ILE A 11 -25.02 14.07 -10.96
N GLU A 12 -25.83 14.91 -11.60
CA GLU A 12 -27.30 14.82 -11.52
C GLU A 12 -27.82 13.45 -12.02
N ILE A 13 -27.28 12.95 -13.13
CA ILE A 13 -27.66 11.64 -13.71
C ILE A 13 -27.34 10.51 -12.74
N VAL A 14 -26.12 10.46 -12.19
CA VAL A 14 -25.73 9.39 -11.27
C VAL A 14 -26.51 9.46 -9.96
N CYS A 15 -26.71 10.64 -9.38
CA CYS A 15 -27.49 10.80 -8.15
C CYS A 15 -28.96 10.39 -8.33
N LYS A 16 -29.57 10.66 -9.50
CA LYS A 16 -30.93 10.16 -9.81
C LYS A 16 -30.96 8.64 -9.88
N ARG A 17 -29.93 8.03 -10.48
CA ARG A 17 -29.83 6.58 -10.59
C ARG A 17 -29.63 5.92 -9.22
N GLU A 18 -28.70 6.40 -8.41
CA GLU A 18 -28.47 5.90 -7.05
C GLU A 18 -29.76 5.92 -6.21
N ARG A 19 -30.56 7.00 -6.31
CA ARG A 19 -31.87 7.11 -5.65
C ARG A 19 -32.93 6.15 -6.20
N ALA A 20 -32.88 5.82 -7.49
CA ALA A 20 -33.84 4.92 -8.12
C ALA A 20 -33.48 3.44 -7.91
N ASP A 21 -32.19 3.13 -7.90
CA ASP A 21 -31.64 1.79 -7.72
C ASP A 21 -31.54 1.39 -6.23
N SER A 22 -31.64 2.35 -5.29
CA SER A 22 -31.66 2.08 -3.85
C SER A 22 -32.94 1.32 -3.46
N LYS A 23 -32.82 0.00 -3.31
CA LYS A 23 -33.85 -0.88 -2.73
C LYS A 23 -33.92 -0.81 -1.20
N VAL A 24 -33.26 0.16 -0.57
CA VAL A 24 -33.05 0.27 0.88
C VAL A 24 -33.58 1.62 1.37
N GLU A 25 -34.19 1.64 2.57
CA GLU A 25 -34.70 2.85 3.24
C GLU A 25 -33.62 3.92 3.44
N ASP A 26 -34.07 5.17 3.47
CA ASP A 26 -33.30 6.42 3.41
C ASP A 26 -31.98 6.43 4.19
N GLY A 27 -30.88 6.78 3.47
CA GLY A 27 -29.58 7.10 4.08
C GLY A 27 -28.38 6.80 3.18
N ASP A 28 -28.31 5.60 2.60
CA ASP A 28 -27.14 5.13 1.85
C ASP A 28 -26.96 5.84 0.50
N TRP A 29 -28.06 6.13 -0.19
CA TRP A 29 -28.03 6.88 -1.46
C TRP A 29 -27.52 8.32 -1.23
N ALA A 30 -27.82 8.92 -0.08
CA ALA A 30 -27.39 10.28 0.24
C ALA A 30 -25.87 10.33 0.50
N TYR A 31 -25.33 9.33 1.19
CA TYR A 31 -23.89 9.18 1.37
C TYR A 31 -23.16 8.93 0.05
N ALA A 32 -23.73 8.10 -0.84
CA ALA A 32 -23.20 7.91 -2.19
C ALA A 32 -23.20 9.20 -3.01
N CYS A 33 -24.33 9.94 -3.03
CA CYS A 33 -24.46 11.24 -3.70
C CYS A 33 -23.46 12.27 -3.17
N ALA A 34 -23.23 12.33 -1.86
CA ALA A 34 -22.31 13.28 -1.23
C ALA A 34 -20.86 13.12 -1.74
N ARG A 35 -20.43 11.90 -2.10
CA ARG A 35 -19.09 11.67 -2.71
C ARG A 35 -19.00 12.27 -4.11
N TYR A 36 -20.03 12.09 -4.93
CA TYR A 36 -20.10 12.69 -6.25
C TYR A 36 -20.14 14.23 -6.18
N GLU A 37 -20.95 14.78 -5.28
CA GLU A 37 -21.02 16.23 -5.05
C GLU A 37 -19.68 16.81 -4.55
N SER A 38 -18.97 16.09 -3.68
CA SER A 38 -17.63 16.48 -3.21
C SER A 38 -16.62 16.49 -4.37
N ALA A 39 -16.66 15.49 -5.25
CA ALA A 39 -15.82 15.45 -6.45
C ALA A 39 -16.14 16.63 -7.40
N LEU A 40 -17.42 16.96 -7.56
CA LEU A 40 -17.84 18.13 -8.35
C LEU A 40 -17.36 19.44 -7.73
N LYS A 41 -17.40 19.58 -6.40
CA LYS A 41 -16.89 20.75 -5.69
C LYS A 41 -15.39 20.94 -5.94
N ALA A 42 -14.60 19.87 -5.82
CA ALA A 42 -13.17 19.91 -6.13
C ALA A 42 -12.93 20.29 -7.61
N TYR A 43 -13.68 19.69 -8.54
CA TYR A 43 -13.56 20.00 -9.97
C TYR A 43 -13.91 21.46 -10.30
N LYS A 44 -14.95 22.01 -9.67
CA LYS A 44 -15.34 23.42 -9.83
C LYS A 44 -14.26 24.37 -9.32
N SER A 45 -13.67 24.09 -8.15
CA SER A 45 -12.55 24.87 -7.62
C SER A 45 -11.40 24.95 -8.63
N LEU A 46 -11.03 23.81 -9.23
CA LEU A 46 -9.97 23.78 -10.24
C LEU A 46 -10.30 24.66 -11.46
N ILE A 47 -11.54 24.61 -11.96
CA ILE A 47 -11.96 25.46 -13.09
C ILE A 47 -11.95 26.94 -12.70
N GLU A 48 -12.40 27.27 -11.49
CA GLU A 48 -12.44 28.65 -10.97
C GLU A 48 -11.04 29.23 -10.79
N ASP A 49 -10.05 28.39 -10.45
CA ASP A 49 -8.62 28.74 -10.42
C ASP A 49 -7.97 28.79 -11.83
N GLY A 50 -8.76 28.63 -12.90
CA GLY A 50 -8.29 28.69 -14.29
C GLY A 50 -7.60 27.42 -14.79
N HIS A 51 -7.64 26.32 -14.04
CA HIS A 51 -7.13 25.05 -14.53
C HIS A 51 -8.01 24.49 -15.65
N SER A 52 -7.36 23.84 -16.62
CA SER A 52 -8.01 23.15 -17.72
C SER A 52 -7.24 21.89 -18.09
N GLY A 53 -7.84 21.01 -18.90
CA GLY A 53 -7.22 19.85 -19.56
C GLY A 53 -5.93 19.32 -18.91
N PHE A 54 -4.78 19.84 -19.35
CA PHE A 54 -3.46 19.44 -18.89
C PHE A 54 -3.18 19.76 -17.41
N SER A 55 -3.43 20.99 -16.96
CA SER A 55 -3.15 21.38 -15.58
C SER A 55 -4.04 20.64 -14.58
N ILE A 56 -5.30 20.33 -14.94
CA ILE A 56 -6.17 19.47 -14.12
C ILE A 56 -5.56 18.07 -13.95
N ARG A 57 -4.97 17.50 -15.01
CA ARG A 57 -4.32 16.18 -14.93
C ARG A 57 -3.09 16.19 -14.01
N LEU A 58 -2.28 17.25 -14.06
CA LEU A 58 -1.16 17.42 -13.14
C LEU A 58 -1.64 17.59 -11.69
N THR A 59 -2.63 18.46 -11.46
CA THR A 59 -3.20 18.66 -10.11
C THR A 59 -3.83 17.38 -9.57
N LYS A 60 -4.49 16.57 -10.42
CA LYS A 60 -4.99 15.24 -10.04
C LYS A 60 -3.86 14.32 -9.54
N GLN A 61 -2.71 14.30 -10.21
CA GLN A 61 -1.58 13.46 -9.79
C GLN A 61 -1.03 13.89 -8.43
N ILE A 62 -0.94 15.20 -8.19
CA ILE A 62 -0.51 15.77 -6.89
C ILE A 62 -1.53 15.45 -5.80
N LEU A 63 -2.82 15.67 -6.08
CA LEU A 63 -3.90 15.40 -5.15
C LEU A 63 -3.95 13.93 -4.74
N ASN A 64 -3.81 13.00 -5.71
CA ASN A 64 -3.76 11.57 -5.40
C ASN A 64 -2.62 11.24 -4.44
N ARG A 65 -1.42 11.81 -4.61
CA ARG A 65 -0.32 11.60 -3.65
C ARG A 65 -0.66 12.10 -2.25
N LEU A 66 -1.30 13.27 -2.15
CA LEU A 66 -1.71 13.81 -0.85
C LEU A 66 -2.78 12.95 -0.17
N ILE A 67 -3.77 12.46 -0.94
CA ILE A 67 -4.79 11.54 -0.44
C ILE A 67 -4.14 10.24 0.06
N ASP A 68 -3.17 9.71 -0.68
CA ASP A 68 -2.43 8.50 -0.33
C ASP A 68 -1.40 8.72 0.80
N GLY A 69 -1.33 9.91 1.40
CA GLY A 69 -0.35 10.23 2.45
C GLY A 69 1.11 10.25 1.98
N LYS A 70 1.35 10.38 0.67
CA LYS A 70 2.68 10.34 0.05
C LYS A 70 3.31 11.72 -0.05
N PRO A 71 4.64 11.83 0.15
CA PRO A 71 5.34 13.10 0.05
C PRO A 71 5.37 13.62 -1.40
N LEU A 72 5.41 14.95 -1.58
CA LEU A 72 5.50 15.59 -2.90
C LEU A 72 6.93 15.81 -3.39
N THR A 73 7.92 15.63 -2.52
CA THR A 73 9.35 15.66 -2.82
C THR A 73 10.04 14.48 -2.15
N PRO A 74 11.25 14.10 -2.58
CA PRO A 74 12.03 13.09 -1.87
C PRO A 74 12.18 13.42 -0.38
N ILE A 75 12.24 12.38 0.44
CA ILE A 75 12.47 12.43 1.87
C ILE A 75 13.98 12.30 2.08
N GLU A 76 14.60 13.34 2.60
CA GLU A 76 15.99 13.34 3.05
C GLU A 76 16.07 12.76 4.47
N ASP A 77 17.20 12.13 4.82
CA ASP A 77 17.44 11.69 6.20
C ASP A 77 17.95 12.87 7.06
N THR A 78 17.02 13.62 7.64
CA THR A 78 17.33 14.73 8.55
C THR A 78 16.64 14.53 9.89
N ASP A 79 17.28 14.94 11.00
CA ASP A 79 16.77 14.66 12.34
C ASP A 79 15.37 15.25 12.60
N ASP A 80 15.01 16.35 11.95
CA ASP A 80 13.73 17.04 12.14
C ASP A 80 12.52 16.28 11.57
N ILE A 81 12.73 15.36 10.63
CA ILE A 81 11.63 14.60 10.01
C ILE A 81 11.24 13.33 10.77
N TRP A 82 12.01 12.95 11.79
CA TRP A 82 11.80 11.72 12.54
C TRP A 82 11.14 11.98 13.89
N SER A 83 10.19 11.12 14.24
CA SER A 83 9.60 11.04 15.59
C SER A 83 10.11 9.78 16.26
N ASP A 84 10.70 9.89 17.45
CA ASP A 84 11.10 8.71 18.24
C ASP A 84 9.83 7.99 18.71
N ILE A 85 9.74 6.70 18.39
CA ILE A 85 8.64 5.83 18.78
C ILE A 85 9.14 4.57 19.48
N SER A 86 10.37 4.61 20.01
CA SER A 86 11.01 3.46 20.66
C SER A 86 10.20 2.95 21.86
N GLU A 87 9.44 3.83 22.53
CA GLU A 87 8.52 3.45 23.61
C GLU A 87 7.34 2.58 23.12
N TYR A 88 6.90 2.77 21.88
CA TYR A 88 5.79 2.03 21.28
C TYR A 88 6.25 0.76 20.55
N LEU A 89 7.50 0.72 20.10
CA LEU A 89 8.15 -0.43 19.45
C LEU A 89 9.44 -0.80 20.17
N PRO A 90 9.36 -1.28 21.43
CA PRO A 90 10.53 -1.56 22.24
C PRO A 90 11.30 -2.76 21.68
N GLU A 91 12.57 -2.55 21.40
CA GLU A 91 13.51 -3.61 21.05
C GLU A 91 14.89 -3.27 21.62
N GLU A 92 15.49 -4.22 22.33
CA GLU A 92 16.79 -4.01 22.97
C GLU A 92 17.87 -3.73 21.91
N GLY A 93 18.66 -2.68 22.13
CA GLY A 93 19.72 -2.30 21.19
C GLY A 93 19.25 -1.61 19.91
N ARG A 94 17.96 -1.24 19.80
CA ARG A 94 17.42 -0.53 18.64
C ARG A 94 16.60 0.71 19.04
N ARG A 95 16.83 1.82 18.35
CA ARG A 95 15.92 2.98 18.37
C ARG A 95 15.04 2.97 17.13
N SER A 96 13.75 3.17 17.34
CA SER A 96 12.74 3.12 16.29
C SER A 96 12.18 4.52 16.07
N TYR A 97 12.15 4.96 14.82
CA TYR A 97 11.66 6.27 14.42
C TYR A 97 10.60 6.14 13.34
N GLN A 98 9.55 6.97 13.40
CA GLN A 98 8.54 7.09 12.36
C GLN A 98 8.69 8.42 11.63
N CYS A 99 8.61 8.41 10.30
CA CYS A 99 8.70 9.62 9.49
C CYS A 99 7.44 10.48 9.65
N LYS A 100 7.63 11.76 9.96
CA LYS A 100 6.55 12.77 10.07
C LYS A 100 5.91 13.10 8.73
N ARG A 101 6.64 12.90 7.62
CA ARG A 101 6.17 13.19 6.25
C ARG A 101 5.42 12.04 5.61
N MET A 102 5.59 10.82 6.12
CA MET A 102 4.94 9.60 5.62
C MET A 102 4.90 8.54 6.70
N SER A 103 3.71 8.26 7.23
CA SER A 103 3.53 7.38 8.40
C SER A 103 3.94 5.92 8.14
N SER A 104 3.98 5.47 6.88
CA SER A 104 4.40 4.12 6.54
C SER A 104 5.93 3.93 6.58
N LEU A 105 6.71 5.02 6.61
CA LEU A 105 8.18 4.96 6.62
C LEU A 105 8.73 5.00 8.04
N PHE A 106 9.54 3.99 8.34
CA PHE A 106 10.25 3.81 9.60
C PHE A 106 11.75 3.83 9.37
N LYS A 107 12.48 4.35 10.36
CA LYS A 107 13.93 4.30 10.46
C LYS A 107 14.29 3.55 11.74
N TYR A 108 15.22 2.62 11.63
CA TYR A 108 15.75 1.86 12.75
C TYR A 108 17.23 2.14 12.87
N VAL A 109 17.68 2.48 14.08
CA VAL A 109 19.10 2.73 14.39
C VAL A 109 19.53 1.73 15.44
N TYR A 110 20.46 0.86 15.08
CA TYR A 110 20.98 -0.20 15.94
C TYR A 110 22.18 0.29 16.76
N ALA A 111 22.46 -0.39 17.87
CA ALA A 111 23.55 -0.05 18.78
C ALA A 111 24.94 -0.09 18.15
N ASP A 112 25.12 -0.87 17.08
CA ASP A 112 26.35 -0.96 16.28
C ASP A 112 26.50 0.18 15.25
N GLY A 113 25.49 1.05 15.14
CA GLY A 113 25.44 2.16 14.18
C GLY A 113 24.78 1.80 12.85
N THR A 114 24.32 0.56 12.65
CA THR A 114 23.55 0.17 11.47
C THR A 114 22.24 0.95 11.40
N VAL A 115 21.89 1.42 10.20
CA VAL A 115 20.64 2.14 9.94
C VAL A 115 19.85 1.41 8.87
N GLU A 116 18.60 1.08 9.19
CA GLU A 116 17.65 0.49 8.25
C GLU A 116 16.44 1.40 8.05
N TYR A 117 15.86 1.34 6.85
CA TYR A 117 14.64 2.05 6.50
C TYR A 117 13.62 1.05 5.98
N LYS A 118 12.39 1.10 6.50
CA LYS A 118 11.30 0.21 6.08
C LYS A 118 10.07 1.03 5.76
N ASP A 119 9.46 0.77 4.61
CA ASP A 119 8.18 1.37 4.20
C ASP A 119 7.16 0.24 4.08
N ILE A 120 6.24 0.19 5.04
CA ILE A 120 5.29 -0.94 5.16
C ILE A 120 4.27 -0.97 4.01
N ASP A 121 4.10 0.14 3.29
CA ASP A 121 3.21 0.27 2.12
C ASP A 121 3.97 0.06 0.78
N ARG A 122 5.27 -0.28 0.83
CA ARG A 122 6.12 -0.41 -0.36
C ARG A 122 5.88 -1.68 -1.15
N TYR A 123 5.18 -2.65 -0.59
CA TYR A 123 4.83 -3.90 -1.26
C TYR A 123 3.43 -4.35 -0.84
N TYR A 124 2.86 -5.29 -1.58
CA TYR A 124 1.73 -6.10 -1.08
C TYR A 124 1.77 -7.48 -1.74
N CYS A 125 1.20 -8.46 -1.06
CA CYS A 125 1.09 -9.82 -1.54
C CYS A 125 -0.17 -9.99 -2.40
N ILE A 126 -0.08 -10.86 -3.41
CA ILE A 126 -1.15 -11.31 -4.29
C ILE A 126 -1.16 -12.83 -4.23
N ASP A 127 -2.32 -13.41 -3.96
CA ASP A 127 -2.49 -14.86 -4.04
C ASP A 127 -2.42 -15.32 -5.51
N ILE A 128 -1.51 -16.23 -5.83
CA ILE A 128 -1.34 -16.78 -7.18
C ILE A 128 -2.56 -17.57 -7.66
N ASN A 129 -3.34 -18.14 -6.74
CA ASN A 129 -4.53 -18.93 -7.04
C ASN A 129 -5.78 -18.04 -7.15
N ASN A 130 -5.73 -16.83 -6.60
CA ASN A 130 -6.78 -15.83 -6.73
C ASN A 130 -6.21 -14.40 -6.70
N THR A 131 -5.94 -13.84 -7.89
CA THR A 131 -5.26 -12.54 -8.01
C THR A 131 -6.06 -11.33 -7.53
N GLU A 132 -7.34 -11.51 -7.20
CA GLU A 132 -8.17 -10.48 -6.57
C GLU A 132 -7.92 -10.37 -5.06
N VAL A 133 -7.32 -11.40 -4.44
CA VAL A 133 -6.98 -11.41 -3.02
C VAL A 133 -5.60 -10.80 -2.82
N THR A 134 -5.55 -9.74 -2.00
CA THR A 134 -4.32 -9.04 -1.64
C THR A 134 -4.20 -8.90 -0.14
N TYR A 135 -2.96 -8.93 0.37
CA TYR A 135 -2.68 -8.87 1.81
C TYR A 135 -1.25 -8.38 2.08
N TYR A 136 -0.90 -8.19 3.36
CA TYR A 136 0.45 -7.86 3.82
C TYR A 136 1.00 -8.98 4.70
N SER A 137 2.31 -9.21 4.67
CA SER A 137 2.94 -10.27 5.45
C SER A 137 4.32 -9.84 5.94
N GLY A 138 4.53 -9.85 7.26
CA GLY A 138 5.84 -9.51 7.85
C GLY A 138 6.98 -10.42 7.37
N LEU A 139 6.69 -11.69 7.03
CA LEU A 139 7.67 -12.58 6.39
C LEU A 139 8.08 -12.01 5.04
N VAL A 140 7.11 -11.74 4.17
CA VAL A 140 7.36 -11.23 2.80
C VAL A 140 8.04 -9.86 2.85
N GLN A 141 7.68 -9.00 3.80
CA GLN A 141 8.34 -7.71 4.00
C GLN A 141 9.85 -7.88 4.19
N ARG A 142 10.29 -8.79 5.06
CA ARG A 142 11.72 -9.01 5.31
C ARG A 142 12.46 -9.39 4.02
N ILE A 143 11.89 -10.28 3.22
CA ILE A 143 12.46 -10.71 1.94
C ILE A 143 12.57 -9.52 0.97
N ILE A 144 11.53 -8.69 0.87
CA ILE A 144 11.53 -7.53 -0.02
C ILE A 144 12.49 -6.44 0.45
N ASP A 145 12.59 -6.20 1.76
CA ASP A 145 13.53 -5.23 2.33
C ASP A 145 14.99 -5.69 2.15
N GLU A 146 15.27 -7.00 2.23
CA GLU A 146 16.58 -7.60 1.92
C GLU A 146 16.93 -7.45 0.43
N MET A 147 16.00 -7.76 -0.47
CA MET A 147 16.25 -7.73 -1.92
C MET A 147 16.34 -6.30 -2.47
N PHE A 148 15.57 -5.38 -1.92
CA PHE A 148 15.43 -4.02 -2.44
C PHE A 148 15.55 -2.98 -1.33
N PRO A 149 16.67 -2.88 -0.60
CA PRO A 149 16.78 -1.95 0.53
C PRO A 149 16.44 -0.50 0.15
N ILE A 150 15.78 0.23 1.06
CA ILE A 150 15.49 1.65 0.87
C ILE A 150 16.79 2.44 1.01
N THR A 151 17.02 3.36 0.07
CA THR A 151 18.11 4.33 0.13
C THR A 151 17.55 5.75 0.18
N MET A 152 18.30 6.64 0.81
CA MET A 152 17.95 8.06 0.92
C MET A 152 18.70 8.89 -0.14
N PRO A 153 18.07 9.92 -0.71
CA PRO A 153 16.70 10.36 -0.45
C PRO A 153 15.64 9.41 -1.00
N TYR A 154 14.60 9.16 -0.21
CA TYR A 154 13.56 8.20 -0.56
C TYR A 154 12.34 8.90 -1.16
N PHE A 155 11.90 8.45 -2.33
CA PHE A 155 10.67 8.95 -2.96
C PHE A 155 9.75 7.78 -3.32
N PRO A 156 8.69 7.53 -2.54
CA PRO A 156 7.84 6.35 -2.71
C PRO A 156 7.07 6.40 -4.02
N GLY A 157 7.20 5.31 -4.77
CA GLY A 157 6.54 5.07 -6.05
C GLY A 157 5.23 4.29 -5.90
N LYS A 158 4.96 3.43 -6.88
CA LYS A 158 3.95 2.36 -6.74
C LYS A 158 4.53 1.24 -5.87
N PRO A 159 3.69 0.45 -5.18
CA PRO A 159 4.17 -0.72 -4.45
C PRO A 159 4.70 -1.82 -5.38
N ILE A 160 5.60 -2.64 -4.86
CA ILE A 160 6.04 -3.91 -5.45
C ILE A 160 4.93 -4.94 -5.25
N LYS A 161 4.52 -5.63 -6.33
CA LYS A 161 3.54 -6.71 -6.24
C LYS A 161 4.27 -8.02 -5.99
N VAL A 162 3.97 -8.73 -4.92
CA VAL A 162 4.62 -10.00 -4.61
C VAL A 162 3.60 -11.12 -4.74
N TYR A 163 3.91 -12.13 -5.55
CA TYR A 163 3.02 -13.25 -5.83
C TYR A 163 3.37 -14.41 -4.92
N CYS A 164 2.40 -14.78 -4.10
CA CYS A 164 2.57 -15.74 -3.01
C CYS A 164 1.46 -16.79 -3.03
N GLU A 165 1.70 -17.90 -2.36
CA GLU A 165 0.70 -18.92 -2.05
C GLU A 165 0.83 -19.27 -0.58
N ASN A 166 -0.28 -19.28 0.13
CA ASN A 166 -0.33 -19.75 1.50
C ASN A 166 -1.29 -20.94 1.55
N PHE A 167 -0.90 -22.00 2.24
CA PHE A 167 -1.79 -23.14 2.48
C PHE A 167 -1.48 -23.80 3.82
N LEU A 168 -2.37 -24.69 4.22
CA LEU A 168 -2.34 -25.38 5.49
C LEU A 168 -2.11 -26.87 5.25
N THR A 169 -0.98 -27.38 5.75
CA THR A 169 -0.65 -28.80 5.70
C THR A 169 -1.26 -29.55 6.89
N ASP A 170 -1.11 -29.04 8.13
CA ASP A 170 -1.78 -29.60 9.31
C ASP A 170 -2.85 -28.64 9.83
N ARG A 171 -4.10 -29.11 9.88
CA ARG A 171 -5.25 -28.35 10.39
C ARG A 171 -5.10 -27.83 11.82
N LYS A 172 -4.17 -28.38 12.59
CA LYS A 172 -3.89 -27.91 13.96
C LYS A 172 -3.17 -26.56 13.99
N ASN A 173 -2.56 -26.13 12.88
CA ASN A 173 -1.73 -24.93 12.81
C ASN A 173 -2.51 -23.66 12.44
N GLY A 174 -3.86 -23.69 12.50
CA GLY A 174 -4.68 -22.51 12.29
C GLY A 174 -5.02 -22.27 10.82
N ASP A 175 -4.70 -21.08 10.30
CA ASP A 175 -5.17 -20.62 8.98
C ASP A 175 -4.27 -21.08 7.83
N PHE A 176 -2.95 -21.04 8.01
CA PHE A 176 -1.94 -21.55 7.09
C PHE A 176 -0.64 -21.81 7.85
N ASP A 177 0.14 -22.78 7.40
CA ASP A 177 1.44 -23.14 8.01
C ASP A 177 2.57 -23.24 6.99
N THR A 178 2.28 -22.93 5.73
CA THR A 178 3.21 -23.02 4.61
C THR A 178 3.02 -21.83 3.68
N VAL A 179 4.13 -21.18 3.29
CA VAL A 179 4.14 -19.98 2.45
C VAL A 179 5.15 -20.16 1.31
N GLY A 180 4.70 -20.00 0.08
CA GLY A 180 5.54 -19.89 -1.11
C GLY A 180 5.60 -18.44 -1.59
N ILE A 181 6.81 -17.91 -1.79
CA ILE A 181 7.06 -16.58 -2.35
C ILE A 181 7.72 -16.77 -3.72
N PHE A 182 6.93 -16.61 -4.79
CA PHE A 182 7.35 -17.04 -6.12
C PHE A 182 8.11 -15.95 -6.87
N TYR A 183 7.49 -14.78 -7.04
CA TYR A 183 8.10 -13.69 -7.79
C TYR A 183 7.52 -12.34 -7.37
N ALA A 184 8.25 -11.28 -7.68
CA ALA A 184 7.81 -9.90 -7.54
C ALA A 184 7.71 -9.19 -8.89
N ILE A 185 6.79 -8.24 -9.02
CA ILE A 185 6.71 -7.28 -10.12
C ILE A 185 6.99 -5.89 -9.56
N LYS A 186 8.09 -5.29 -10.01
CA LYS A 186 8.49 -3.93 -9.64
C LYS A 186 7.57 -2.88 -10.28
N PRO A 187 7.60 -1.62 -9.78
CA PRO A 187 6.79 -0.54 -10.32
C PRO A 187 6.99 -0.22 -11.81
N ASP A 188 8.17 -0.54 -12.35
CA ASP A 188 8.53 -0.41 -13.76
C ASP A 188 8.03 -1.57 -14.64
N GLY A 189 7.46 -2.61 -14.02
CA GLY A 189 6.94 -3.81 -14.69
C GLY A 189 7.96 -4.95 -14.79
N GLU A 190 9.18 -4.79 -14.29
CA GLU A 190 10.17 -5.86 -14.27
C GLU A 190 9.73 -6.97 -13.29
N LYS A 191 9.76 -8.22 -13.79
CA LYS A 191 9.49 -9.42 -13.00
C LYS A 191 10.80 -9.99 -12.46
N ILE A 192 10.83 -10.30 -11.16
CA ILE A 192 11.98 -10.86 -10.46
C ILE A 192 11.54 -12.15 -9.78
N GLU A 193 12.19 -13.26 -10.13
CA GLU A 193 11.96 -14.56 -9.48
C GLU A 193 12.56 -14.55 -8.06
N ILE A 194 11.83 -15.11 -7.11
CA ILE A 194 12.21 -15.22 -5.69
C ILE A 194 12.34 -16.69 -5.31
N ASN A 195 11.28 -17.48 -5.52
CA ASN A 195 11.18 -18.93 -5.23
C ASN A 195 11.79 -19.32 -3.87
N ARG A 196 11.32 -18.64 -2.82
CA ARG A 196 11.64 -18.97 -1.42
C ARG A 196 10.40 -19.52 -0.75
N PHE A 197 10.56 -20.61 0.00
CA PHE A 197 9.47 -21.36 0.60
C PHE A 197 9.67 -21.49 2.09
N PHE A 198 8.59 -21.45 2.86
CA PHE A 198 8.67 -21.42 4.31
C PHE A 198 7.60 -22.31 4.93
N LYS A 199 7.93 -22.91 6.07
CA LYS A 199 6.97 -23.54 6.98
C LYS A 199 6.96 -22.82 8.32
N GLU A 200 5.82 -22.87 8.99
CA GLU A 200 5.69 -22.36 10.35
C GLU A 200 6.52 -23.23 11.32
N SER A 201 7.15 -22.56 12.28
CA SER A 201 7.95 -23.14 13.37
C SER A 201 7.62 -22.43 14.68
N GLU A 202 8.13 -22.95 15.80
CA GLU A 202 7.87 -22.35 17.13
C GLU A 202 8.32 -20.88 17.23
N ASP A 203 9.39 -20.51 16.52
CA ASP A 203 9.98 -19.16 16.53
C ASP A 203 9.63 -18.33 15.28
N GLY A 204 8.68 -18.79 14.45
CA GLY A 204 8.20 -18.07 13.27
C GLY A 204 8.25 -18.90 12.00
N TRP A 205 9.18 -18.61 11.10
CA TRP A 205 9.23 -19.21 9.76
C TRP A 205 10.60 -19.82 9.47
N ASP A 206 10.62 -21.11 9.19
CA ASP A 206 11.80 -21.82 8.70
C ASP A 206 11.76 -21.87 7.17
N GLU A 207 12.86 -21.49 6.53
CA GLU A 207 13.00 -21.65 5.08
C GLU A 207 13.20 -23.13 4.73
N ILE A 208 12.44 -23.60 3.76
CA ILE A 208 12.45 -24.97 3.24
C ILE A 208 12.74 -24.96 1.75
N ASP A 209 13.19 -26.10 1.22
CA ASP A 209 13.39 -26.22 -0.22
C ASP A 209 12.06 -26.44 -0.97
N GLU A 210 12.12 -26.31 -2.30
CA GLU A 210 10.97 -26.52 -3.18
C GLU A 210 10.43 -27.96 -3.10
N VAL A 211 11.27 -28.94 -2.76
CA VAL A 211 10.85 -30.34 -2.67
C VAL A 211 9.93 -30.51 -1.47
N GLU A 212 10.38 -30.08 -0.29
CA GLU A 212 9.56 -30.12 0.94
C GLU A 212 8.29 -29.28 0.77
N TYR A 213 8.38 -28.09 0.14
CA TYR A 213 7.20 -27.27 -0.14
C TYR A 213 6.12 -28.02 -0.92
N ASN A 214 6.52 -28.76 -1.96
CA ASN A 214 5.59 -29.52 -2.79
C ASN A 214 5.07 -30.78 -2.08
N GLU A 215 5.88 -31.43 -1.22
CA GLU A 215 5.44 -32.56 -0.40
C GLU A 215 4.40 -32.18 0.65
N ARG A 216 4.35 -30.90 1.03
CA ARG A 216 3.42 -30.35 2.02
C ARG A 216 2.02 -30.02 1.45
N LYS A 217 1.85 -29.98 0.13
CA LYS A 217 0.54 -29.74 -0.54
C LYS A 217 -0.38 -30.96 -0.54
#